data_AF-A0A8S1VYJ0-F1
#
_entry.id   AF-A0A8S1VYJ0-F1
#
_cell.length_a   1.000
_cell.length_b   1.000
_cell.length_c   1.000
_cell.angle_alpha   90.00
_cell.angle_beta   90.00
_cell.angle_gamma   90.00
#
_symmetry.space_group_name_H-M   'P 1'
#
loop_
_entity.id
_entity.type
_entity.pdbx_description
1 polymer ?
#
loop_
_entity_poly.entity_id
_entity_poly.type
_entity_poly.pdbx_seq_one_letter_code
_entity_poly.pdbx_strand_id
1 'polypeptide(L)'
;MVKRLIIKLIIEVGSTVAKSFMKAYQQSAKQQGGKSANPFSEFLNQTMQAANLTHKPMSRDEAFKILQLTAEKANAEEILKIYWRQFHKNDPVKGGSFYIQSMVHNAKCELMKDFPDVNEKEILEKLRKEEESQKGKEEEAKQEEQKEN
;
A
#
# COMPACT_ATOMS: atom_id res chain seq x y z
N MET A 1 -34.11 -30.76 18.88
CA MET A 1 -33.06 -30.34 19.83
C MET A 1 -32.03 -29.40 19.20
N VAL A 2 -31.61 -29.66 17.95
CA VAL A 2 -30.60 -28.89 17.18
C VAL A 2 -30.89 -27.40 17.01
N LYS A 3 -32.15 -27.00 16.75
CA LYS A 3 -32.53 -25.57 16.58
C LYS A 3 -32.20 -24.68 17.78
N ARG A 4 -32.29 -25.22 19.00
CA ARG A 4 -31.95 -24.47 20.24
C ARG A 4 -30.44 -24.31 20.42
N LEU A 5 -29.64 -25.22 19.86
CA LEU A 5 -28.18 -25.17 19.92
C LEU A 5 -27.63 -24.11 18.95
N ILE A 6 -28.18 -24.06 17.74
CA ILE A 6 -27.83 -23.04 16.72
C ILE A 6 -28.18 -21.63 17.23
N ILE A 7 -29.36 -21.45 17.82
CA ILE A 7 -29.77 -20.15 18.38
C ILE A 7 -28.83 -19.71 19.51
N LYS A 8 -28.42 -20.63 20.40
CA LYS A 8 -27.46 -20.33 21.47
C LYS A 8 -26.08 -19.93 20.91
N LEU A 9 -25.58 -20.63 19.90
CA LEU A 9 -24.32 -20.30 19.23
C LEU A 9 -24.36 -18.91 18.58
N ILE A 10 -25.45 -18.57 17.91
CA ILE A 10 -25.63 -17.25 17.27
C ILE A 10 -25.70 -16.13 18.32
N ILE A 11 -26.43 -16.34 19.42
CA ILE A 11 -26.56 -15.34 20.49
C ILE A 11 -25.22 -15.13 21.20
N GLU A 12 -24.47 -16.20 21.46
CA GLU A 12 -23.21 -16.14 22.17
C GLU A 12 -22.12 -15.42 21.36
N VAL A 13 -21.99 -15.74 20.06
CA VAL A 13 -21.04 -15.06 19.15
C VAL A 13 -21.48 -13.61 18.85
N GLY A 14 -22.78 -13.35 18.68
CA GLY A 14 -23.31 -12.01 18.40
C GLY A 14 -23.23 -11.05 19.59
N SER A 15 -23.35 -11.55 20.82
CA SER A 15 -23.40 -10.70 22.03
C SER A 15 -22.08 -9.99 22.34
N THR A 16 -20.95 -10.57 21.95
CA THR A 16 -19.61 -9.97 22.17
C THR A 16 -19.39 -8.79 21.24
N VAL A 17 -19.85 -8.88 20.00
CA VAL A 17 -19.76 -7.82 18.99
C VAL A 17 -20.65 -6.63 19.35
N ALA A 18 -21.90 -6.88 19.80
CA ALA A 18 -22.80 -5.80 20.19
C ALA A 18 -22.28 -4.98 21.40
N LYS A 19 -21.65 -5.65 22.38
CA LYS A 19 -21.08 -4.98 23.57
C LYS A 19 -19.89 -4.09 23.23
N SER A 20 -19.06 -4.44 22.23
CA SER A 20 -17.94 -3.60 21.80
C SER A 20 -18.42 -2.38 21.02
N PHE A 21 -19.44 -2.52 20.17
CA PHE A 21 -20.09 -1.39 19.51
C PHE A 21 -20.72 -0.39 20.51
N MET A 22 -21.41 -0.88 21.55
CA MET A 22 -21.98 -0.01 22.60
C MET A 22 -20.90 0.72 23.41
N LYS A 23 -19.80 0.03 23.76
CA LYS A 23 -18.66 0.68 24.45
C LYS A 23 -18.04 1.77 23.59
N ALA A 24 -17.83 1.52 22.31
CA ALA A 24 -17.32 2.52 21.37
C ALA A 24 -18.27 3.73 21.23
N TYR A 25 -19.58 3.49 21.21
CA TYR A 25 -20.58 4.56 21.16
C TYR A 25 -20.59 5.40 22.44
N GLN A 26 -20.61 4.77 23.62
CA GLN A 26 -20.51 5.50 24.90
C GLN A 26 -19.19 6.27 25.03
N GLN A 27 -18.10 5.72 24.49
CA GLN A 27 -16.79 6.39 24.51
C GLN A 27 -16.78 7.60 23.56
N SER A 28 -17.43 7.52 22.39
CA SER A 28 -17.59 8.67 21.48
C SER A 28 -18.45 9.81 22.08
N ALA A 29 -19.45 9.48 22.91
CA ALA A 29 -20.30 10.48 23.56
C ALA A 29 -19.59 11.23 24.70
N LYS A 30 -18.58 10.60 25.35
CA LYS A 30 -17.82 11.17 26.47
C LYS A 30 -16.59 11.96 26.04
N GLN A 31 -16.14 11.81 24.80
CA GLN A 31 -14.89 12.38 24.27
C GLN A 31 -15.16 13.64 23.41
N GLN A 32 -16.21 14.41 23.70
CA GLN A 32 -16.35 15.79 23.23
C GLN A 32 -15.45 16.70 24.08
N GLY A 33 -14.14 16.65 23.89
CA GLY A 33 -13.22 17.43 24.73
C GLY A 33 -11.84 17.75 24.15
N GLY A 34 -11.46 17.22 22.99
CA GLY A 34 -10.24 17.63 22.31
C GLY A 34 -9.59 16.51 21.52
N LYS A 35 -9.29 16.84 20.26
CA LYS A 35 -8.57 16.05 19.25
C LYS A 35 -9.44 14.99 18.56
N SER A 36 -9.75 15.29 17.30
CA SER A 36 -10.49 14.48 16.33
C SER A 36 -9.68 13.26 15.84
N ALA A 37 -9.27 12.39 16.76
CA ALA A 37 -8.78 11.07 16.39
C ALA A 37 -9.99 10.13 16.39
N ASN A 38 -10.31 9.53 15.24
CA ASN A 38 -11.38 8.54 15.16
C ASN A 38 -11.08 7.41 16.16
N PRO A 39 -11.97 7.12 17.13
CA PRO A 39 -11.72 6.08 18.15
C PRO A 39 -11.50 4.69 17.53
N PHE A 40 -12.05 4.47 16.34
CA PHE A 40 -11.76 3.31 15.51
C PHE A 40 -10.28 3.24 15.08
N SER A 41 -9.66 4.37 14.72
CA SER A 41 -8.27 4.44 14.28
C SER A 41 -7.27 4.22 15.42
N GLU A 42 -7.61 4.65 16.64
CA GLU A 42 -6.81 4.37 17.83
C GLU A 42 -6.89 2.90 18.22
N PHE A 43 -8.10 2.31 18.21
CA PHE A 43 -8.28 0.89 18.47
C PHE A 43 -7.56 0.01 17.45
N LEU A 44 -7.63 0.36 16.16
CA LEU A 44 -6.91 -0.34 15.10
C LEU A 44 -5.40 -0.24 15.28
N ASN A 45 -4.88 0.96 15.57
CA ASN A 45 -3.45 1.13 15.85
C ASN A 45 -3.01 0.32 17.06
N GLN A 46 -3.76 0.36 18.15
CA GLN A 46 -3.43 -0.38 19.37
C GLN A 46 -3.49 -1.90 19.15
N THR A 47 -4.48 -2.39 18.41
CA THR A 47 -4.62 -3.80 18.08
C THR A 47 -3.50 -4.28 17.14
N MET A 48 -3.15 -3.48 16.13
CA MET A 48 -2.03 -3.74 15.23
C MET A 48 -0.70 -3.75 15.99
N GLN A 49 -0.50 -2.82 16.94
CA GLN A 49 0.71 -2.75 17.77
C GLN A 49 0.82 -3.96 18.69
N ALA A 50 -0.27 -4.31 19.38
CA ALA A 50 -0.31 -5.46 20.28
C ALA A 50 -0.08 -6.79 19.56
N ALA A 51 -0.46 -6.89 18.28
CA ALA A 51 -0.26 -8.08 17.47
C ALA A 51 1.13 -8.13 16.77
N ASN A 52 2.02 -7.16 17.02
CA ASN A 52 3.25 -6.94 16.21
C ASN A 52 2.97 -6.81 14.70
N LEU A 53 1.73 -6.48 14.34
CA LEU A 53 1.29 -6.25 12.96
C LEU A 53 1.49 -4.78 12.55
N THR A 54 1.90 -3.91 13.47
CA THR A 54 2.45 -2.62 13.06
C THR A 54 3.74 -2.83 12.30
N HIS A 55 3.61 -2.69 10.99
CA HIS A 55 4.73 -2.45 10.11
C HIS A 55 5.59 -1.35 10.75
N LYS A 56 6.84 -1.68 11.12
CA LYS A 56 7.81 -0.68 11.53
C LYS A 56 7.84 0.41 10.44
N PRO A 57 7.69 1.70 10.79
CA PRO A 57 7.87 2.77 9.82
C PRO A 57 9.21 2.58 9.12
N MET A 58 9.19 2.54 7.79
CA MET A 58 10.39 2.32 7.00
C MET A 58 11.35 3.49 7.24
N SER A 59 12.60 3.21 7.60
CA SER A 59 13.59 4.28 7.73
C SER A 59 14.01 4.79 6.35
N ARG A 60 14.42 6.05 6.30
CA ARG A 60 14.90 6.70 5.08
C ARG A 60 16.07 5.94 4.43
N ASP A 61 17.00 5.45 5.25
CA ASP A 61 18.15 4.67 4.79
C ASP A 61 17.74 3.32 4.20
N GLU A 62 16.72 2.66 4.77
CA GLU A 62 16.14 1.44 4.21
C GLU A 62 15.44 1.73 2.88
N ALA A 63 14.71 2.84 2.77
CA ALA A 63 14.02 3.22 1.54
C ALA A 63 15.01 3.46 0.37
N PHE A 64 16.13 4.14 0.64
CA PHE A 64 17.20 4.31 -0.34
C PHE A 64 17.79 2.97 -0.80
N LYS A 65 18.01 2.04 0.12
CA LYS A 65 18.52 0.69 -0.22
C LYS A 65 17.52 -0.11 -1.05
N ILE A 66 16.23 -0.07 -0.71
CA ILE A 66 15.17 -0.79 -1.44
C ILE A 66 15.04 -0.27 -2.88
N LEU A 67 15.08 1.05 -3.07
CA LEU A 67 15.03 1.68 -4.38
C LEU A 67 16.41 1.79 -5.05
N GLN A 68 17.47 1.25 -4.44
CA GLN A 68 18.83 1.26 -4.98
C GLN A 68 19.31 2.66 -5.38
N LEU A 69 18.92 3.67 -4.58
CA LEU A 69 19.22 5.08 -4.77
C LEU A 69 20.23 5.57 -3.74
N THR A 70 21.02 6.57 -4.14
CA THR A 70 21.83 7.37 -3.22
C THR A 70 21.16 8.71 -2.98
N ALA A 71 21.41 9.33 -1.81
CA ALA A 71 20.82 10.62 -1.46
C ALA A 71 21.12 11.74 -2.48
N GLU A 72 22.29 11.69 -3.13
CA GLU A 72 22.69 12.66 -4.16
C GLU A 72 21.88 12.57 -5.46
N LYS A 73 21.31 11.39 -5.75
CA LYS A 73 20.50 11.13 -6.96
C LYS A 73 19.00 11.09 -6.66
N ALA A 74 18.61 11.48 -5.46
CA ALA A 74 17.23 11.46 -5.00
C ALA A 74 16.47 12.66 -5.56
N ASN A 75 16.00 12.55 -6.80
CA ASN A 75 14.97 13.46 -7.34
C ASN A 75 13.64 12.70 -7.45
N ALA A 76 12.53 13.42 -7.46
CA ALA A 76 11.20 12.79 -7.49
C ALA A 76 10.96 11.93 -8.74
N GLU A 77 11.46 12.36 -9.91
CA GLU A 77 11.29 11.65 -11.17
C GLU A 77 12.02 10.29 -11.18
N GLU A 78 13.25 10.24 -10.70
CA GLU A 78 14.09 9.04 -10.63
C GLU A 78 13.55 8.08 -9.56
N ILE A 79 13.10 8.60 -8.41
CA ILE A 79 12.41 7.79 -7.40
C ILE A 79 11.21 7.08 -8.02
N LEU A 80 10.34 7.83 -8.72
CA LEU A 80 9.14 7.30 -9.35
C LEU A 80 9.45 6.36 -10.52
N LYS A 81 10.49 6.64 -11.29
CA LYS A 81 10.96 5.79 -12.40
C LYS A 81 11.46 4.43 -11.91
N ILE A 82 12.30 4.42 -10.87
CA ILE A 82 12.80 3.18 -10.29
C ILE A 82 11.66 2.43 -9.60
N TYR A 83 10.81 3.14 -8.85
CA TYR A 83 9.62 2.59 -8.24
C TYR A 83 8.74 1.89 -9.28
N TRP A 84 8.40 2.54 -10.40
CA TRP A 84 7.55 2.01 -11.45
C TRP A 84 8.08 0.66 -11.97
N ARG A 85 9.35 0.62 -12.36
CA ARG A 85 10.02 -0.61 -12.83
C ARG A 85 9.99 -1.71 -11.77
N GLN A 86 10.37 -1.41 -10.54
CA GLN A 86 10.46 -2.40 -9.46
C GLN A 86 9.07 -2.90 -9.04
N PHE A 87 8.07 -2.03 -9.07
CA PHE A 87 6.68 -2.35 -8.74
C PHE A 87 6.08 -3.31 -9.77
N HIS A 88 6.24 -3.03 -11.06
CA HIS A 88 5.73 -3.89 -12.13
C HIS A 88 6.50 -5.20 -12.28
N LYS A 89 7.80 -5.21 -11.96
CA LYS A 89 8.61 -6.43 -11.92
C LYS A 89 8.16 -7.39 -10.82
N ASN A 90 7.66 -6.88 -9.69
CA ASN A 90 7.22 -7.67 -8.55
C ASN A 90 5.69 -7.85 -8.49
N ASP A 91 5.00 -7.68 -9.62
CA ASP A 91 3.57 -7.91 -9.73
C ASP A 91 3.21 -9.37 -9.33
N PRO A 92 2.35 -9.58 -8.31
CA PRO A 92 1.95 -10.91 -7.86
C PRO A 92 1.35 -11.79 -8.96
N VAL A 93 0.66 -11.18 -9.93
CA VAL A 93 0.05 -11.90 -11.06
C VAL A 93 1.11 -12.48 -11.99
N LYS A 94 2.29 -11.83 -12.08
CA LYS A 94 3.42 -12.25 -12.92
C LYS A 94 4.42 -13.14 -12.17
N GLY A 95 4.05 -13.67 -11.02
CA GLY A 95 4.93 -14.48 -10.17
C GLY A 95 5.80 -13.69 -9.19
N GLY A 96 5.52 -12.39 -9.02
CA GLY A 96 6.12 -11.57 -7.98
C GLY A 96 5.53 -11.83 -6.60
N SER A 97 6.00 -11.08 -5.59
CA SER A 97 5.49 -11.16 -4.22
C SER A 97 4.80 -9.85 -3.82
N PHE A 98 3.57 -9.96 -3.32
CA PHE A 98 2.84 -8.83 -2.77
C PHE A 98 3.60 -8.15 -1.62
N TYR A 99 4.36 -8.91 -0.84
CA TYR A 99 5.20 -8.37 0.22
C TYR A 99 6.29 -7.46 -0.34
N ILE A 100 7.00 -7.90 -1.38
CA ILE A 100 8.06 -7.12 -2.01
C ILE A 100 7.49 -5.87 -2.69
N GLN A 101 6.35 -6.02 -3.38
CA GLN A 101 5.63 -4.90 -3.99
C GLN A 101 5.23 -3.85 -2.93
N SER A 102 4.72 -4.31 -1.77
CA SER A 102 4.36 -3.43 -0.64
C SER A 102 5.59 -2.72 -0.06
N MET A 103 6.74 -3.41 0.05
CA MET A 103 8.00 -2.80 0.50
C MET A 103 8.49 -1.72 -0.46
N VAL A 104 8.41 -1.96 -1.77
CA VAL A 104 8.77 -0.98 -2.80
C VAL A 104 7.84 0.24 -2.75
N HIS A 105 6.54 0.03 -2.55
CA HIS A 105 5.57 1.10 -2.36
C HIS A 105 5.87 1.94 -1.11
N ASN A 106 6.15 1.29 0.02
CA ASN A 106 6.48 1.98 1.26
C ASN A 106 7.78 2.80 1.13
N ALA A 107 8.79 2.28 0.43
CA ALA A 107 10.03 3.00 0.15
C ALA A 107 9.79 4.27 -0.67
N LYS A 108 8.95 4.17 -1.72
CA LYS A 108 8.53 5.33 -2.51
C LYS A 108 7.80 6.36 -1.65
N CYS A 109 6.84 5.93 -0.83
CA CYS A 109 6.11 6.83 0.06
C CYS A 109 7.02 7.53 1.07
N GLU A 110 8.08 6.88 1.56
CA GLU A 110 9.03 7.51 2.49
C GLU A 110 9.86 8.58 1.81
N LEU A 111 10.45 8.31 0.63
CA LEU A 111 11.30 9.29 -0.06
C LEU A 111 10.50 10.43 -0.71
N MET A 112 9.27 10.18 -1.14
CA MET A 112 8.42 11.22 -1.75
C MET A 112 7.95 12.29 -0.74
N LYS A 113 8.09 12.05 0.57
CA LYS A 113 7.76 13.05 1.60
C LYS A 113 8.55 14.36 1.47
N ASP A 114 9.74 14.33 0.86
CA ASP A 114 10.54 15.55 0.65
C ASP A 114 10.08 16.36 -0.56
N PHE A 115 9.16 15.81 -1.36
CA PHE A 115 8.70 16.39 -2.62
C PHE A 115 7.17 16.59 -2.61
N PRO A 116 6.61 17.34 -1.65
CA PRO A 116 5.16 17.45 -1.49
C PRO A 116 4.45 18.13 -2.67
N ASP A 117 5.16 18.99 -3.40
CA ASP A 117 4.60 19.77 -4.51
C ASP A 117 4.59 19.00 -5.84
N VAL A 118 5.18 17.80 -5.87
CA VAL A 118 5.30 17.01 -7.09
C VAL A 118 4.00 16.25 -7.37
N ASN A 119 3.49 16.39 -8.60
CA ASN A 119 2.35 15.61 -9.05
C ASN A 119 2.78 14.19 -9.44
N GLU A 120 2.81 13.28 -8.46
CA GLU A 120 3.16 11.86 -8.67
C GLU A 120 2.40 11.22 -9.83
N LYS A 121 1.09 11.50 -9.95
CA LYS A 121 0.23 10.89 -10.97
C LYS A 121 0.66 11.28 -12.37
N GLU A 122 1.05 12.53 -12.56
CA GLU A 122 1.51 13.03 -13.86
C GLU A 122 2.79 12.31 -14.30
N ILE A 123 3.75 12.13 -13.38
CA ILE A 123 5.01 11.44 -13.68
C ILE A 123 4.77 9.97 -13.98
N LEU A 124 3.95 9.28 -13.17
CA LEU A 124 3.63 7.87 -13.41
C LEU A 124 2.89 7.65 -14.73
N GLU A 125 2.00 8.59 -15.11
CA GLU A 125 1.30 8.54 -16.39
C GLU A 125 2.24 8.78 -17.58
N LYS A 126 3.24 9.67 -17.43
CA LYS A 126 4.31 9.84 -18.42
C LYS A 126 5.11 8.54 -18.59
N LEU A 127 5.54 7.93 -17.48
CA LEU A 127 6.27 6.65 -17.50
C LEU A 127 5.47 5.52 -18.15
N ARG A 128 4.16 5.43 -17.88
CA ARG A 128 3.26 4.47 -18.54
C ARG A 128 3.24 4.65 -20.06
N LYS A 129 3.08 5.89 -20.53
CA LYS A 129 3.06 6.22 -21.97
C LYS A 129 4.39 5.94 -22.65
N GLU A 130 5.51 6.20 -21.96
CA GLU A 130 6.85 5.88 -22.45
C GLU A 130 7.03 4.36 -22.63
N GLU A 131 6.61 3.55 -21.66
CA GLU A 131 6.67 2.09 -21.78
C GLU A 131 5.77 1.53 -22.89
N GLU A 132 4.57 2.09 -23.07
CA GLU A 132 3.66 1.71 -24.17
C GLU A 132 4.26 2.05 -25.54
N SER A 133 4.90 3.22 -25.64
CA SER A 133 5.58 3.65 -26.87
C SER A 133 6.80 2.79 -27.18
N GLN A 134 7.52 2.31 -26.16
CA GLN A 134 8.67 1.41 -26.33
C GLN A 134 8.22 0.00 -26.77
N LYS A 135 7.14 -0.54 -26.17
CA LYS A 135 6.57 -1.83 -26.60
C LYS A 135 6.06 -1.80 -28.04
N GLY A 136 5.38 -0.73 -28.45
CA GLY A 136 4.91 -0.58 -29.84
C GLY A 136 6.06 -0.63 -30.85
N LYS A 137 7.17 0.06 -30.56
CA LYS A 137 8.37 0.04 -31.42
C LYS A 137 9.07 -1.32 -31.46
N GLU A 138 9.13 -2.02 -30.32
CA GLU A 138 9.69 -3.38 -30.26
C GLU A 138 8.81 -4.40 -31.02
N GLU A 139 7.50 -4.22 -31.03
CA GLU A 139 6.56 -5.08 -31.77
C GLU A 139 6.61 -4.80 -33.28
N GLU A 140 6.75 -3.54 -33.70
CA GLU A 140 6.95 -3.16 -35.10
C GLU A 140 8.28 -3.72 -35.66
N ALA A 141 9.38 -3.58 -34.92
CA ALA A 141 10.69 -4.11 -35.33
C ALA A 141 10.70 -5.64 -35.50
N LYS A 142 10.00 -6.38 -34.61
CA LYS A 142 9.87 -7.85 -34.72
C LYS A 142 8.99 -8.28 -35.90
N GLN A 143 8.03 -7.47 -36.32
CA GLN A 143 7.20 -7.74 -37.50
C GLN A 143 7.93 -7.46 -38.81
N GLU A 144 8.87 -6.50 -38.82
CA GLU A 144 9.72 -6.22 -39.97
C GLU A 144 10.77 -7.33 -40.17
N GLU A 145 11.44 -7.79 -39.11
CA GLU A 145 12.40 -8.92 -39.18
C GLU A 145 11.76 -10.26 -39.61
N GLN A 146 10.46 -10.45 -39.34
CA GLN A 146 9.72 -11.64 -39.77
C GLN A 146 9.20 -11.56 -41.21
N LYS A 147 9.19 -10.38 -41.84
CA LYS A 147 8.81 -10.20 -43.25
C LYS A 147 10.02 -10.28 -44.20
N GLU A 148 11.23 -10.19 -43.66
CA GLU A 148 12.49 -10.19 -44.42
C GLU A 148 13.17 -11.59 -44.47
N ASN A 149 12.64 -12.58 -43.72
CA ASN A 149 12.99 -14.01 -43.80
C ASN A 149 11.88 -14.82 -44.48
#